data_AF-A0A2M8GHE8-F1
#
_entry.id   AF-A0A2M8GHE8-F1
#
_cell.length_a   1.000
_cell.length_b   1.000
_cell.length_c   1.000
_cell.angle_alpha   90.00
_cell.angle_beta   90.00
_cell.angle_gamma   90.00
#
_symmetry.space_group_name_H-M   'P 1'
#
loop_
_entity.id
_entity.type
_entity.pdbx_description
1 polymer ?
#
loop_
_entity_poly.entity_id
_entity_poly.type
_entity_poly.pdbx_seq_one_letter_code
_entity_poly.pdbx_strand_id
1 'polypeptide(L)'
;MEDDVINTNVSLVEPVKKKKLPLYVFLAVLVVGLGVFTGSKIPKFFNKKETIETGKSGLIPKDEIKKDAEFGVKDPGQADTAIGVVEKGGIDGEGTHKLLREGGPSQNIYMTSSFLDLDSFAGMKIQIWGETMKAQKAGWLMDVLKIKVLE
;
A
#
# COMPACT_ATOMS: atom_id res chain seq x y z
N MET A 1 98.64 -29.72 -25.13
CA MET A 1 98.47 -30.87 -24.23
C MET A 1 97.62 -30.37 -23.07
N GLU A 2 96.30 -30.46 -23.21
CA GLU A 2 95.49 -31.61 -22.71
C GLU A 2 95.22 -31.37 -21.21
N ASP A 3 94.01 -31.26 -20.66
CA ASP A 3 92.70 -31.71 -21.08
C ASP A 3 91.59 -30.90 -20.37
N ASP A 4 90.41 -30.93 -21.02
CA ASP A 4 89.05 -30.97 -20.46
C ASP A 4 88.99 -31.39 -18.97
N VAL A 5 88.20 -30.78 -18.09
CA VAL A 5 86.80 -31.08 -17.70
C VAL A 5 86.65 -30.19 -16.43
N ILE A 6 85.60 -29.43 -16.13
CA ILE A 6 84.21 -29.85 -15.92
C ILE A 6 83.33 -28.61 -16.06
N ASN A 7 82.43 -28.65 -17.03
CA ASN A 7 81.36 -27.69 -17.19
C ASN A 7 80.25 -28.03 -16.18
N THR A 8 80.17 -27.30 -15.07
CA THR A 8 79.05 -27.42 -14.12
C THR A 8 78.22 -26.14 -14.14
N ASN A 9 77.51 -25.94 -15.26
CA ASN A 9 76.40 -25.00 -15.31
C ASN A 9 75.17 -25.68 -14.70
N VAL A 10 75.06 -25.62 -13.37
CA VAL A 10 73.79 -25.88 -12.67
C VAL A 10 72.84 -24.76 -13.06
N SER A 11 71.93 -25.06 -13.97
CA SER A 11 70.85 -24.16 -14.36
C SER A 11 69.97 -23.87 -13.14
N LEU A 12 69.99 -22.62 -12.69
CA LEU A 12 69.05 -22.05 -11.73
C LEU A 12 67.63 -22.18 -12.28
N VAL A 13 66.85 -23.16 -11.79
CA VAL A 13 65.41 -23.21 -12.02
C VAL A 13 64.74 -22.34 -10.96
N GLU A 14 64.52 -21.06 -11.26
CA GLU A 14 63.65 -20.22 -10.45
C GLU A 14 62.19 -20.68 -10.60
N PRO A 15 61.41 -20.85 -9.51
CA PRO A 15 60.00 -21.11 -9.63
C PRO A 15 59.28 -19.86 -10.14
N VAL A 16 58.72 -19.95 -11.35
CA VAL A 16 57.86 -18.90 -11.94
C VAL A 16 56.76 -18.55 -10.94
N LYS A 17 56.90 -17.36 -10.35
CA LYS A 17 55.94 -16.75 -9.43
C LYS A 17 54.64 -16.49 -10.20
N LYS A 18 53.69 -17.43 -10.13
CA LYS A 18 52.38 -17.32 -10.79
C LYS A 18 51.68 -16.05 -10.29
N LYS A 19 51.60 -15.04 -11.16
CA LYS A 19 50.90 -13.78 -10.90
C LYS A 19 49.44 -14.09 -10.56
N LYS A 20 48.96 -13.65 -9.40
CA LYS A 20 47.53 -13.73 -8.97
C LYS A 20 46.59 -12.80 -9.75
N LEU A 21 47.06 -12.25 -10.89
CA LEU A 21 46.31 -11.35 -11.75
C LEU A 21 45.05 -11.98 -12.39
N PRO A 22 45.01 -13.24 -12.86
CA PRO A 22 43.81 -13.77 -13.50
C PRO A 22 42.69 -14.03 -12.49
N LEU A 23 43.01 -14.23 -11.21
CA LEU A 23 42.00 -14.42 -10.16
C LEU A 23 41.27 -13.10 -9.82
N TYR A 24 41.99 -11.98 -9.77
CA TYR A 24 41.39 -10.67 -9.51
C TYR A 24 40.58 -10.14 -10.70
N VAL A 25 41.03 -10.42 -11.94
CA VAL A 25 40.26 -10.12 -13.15
C VAL A 25 39.00 -10.97 -13.22
N PHE A 26 39.06 -12.26 -12.86
CA PHE A 26 37.87 -13.11 -12.78
C PHE A 26 36.89 -12.63 -11.71
N LEU A 27 37.39 -12.22 -10.53
CA LEU A 27 36.56 -11.66 -9.46
C LEU A 27 35.90 -10.32 -9.87
N ALA A 28 36.63 -9.45 -10.58
CA ALA A 28 36.09 -8.19 -11.09
C ALA A 28 35.03 -8.41 -12.18
N VAL A 29 35.24 -9.38 -13.09
CA VAL A 29 34.24 -9.76 -14.10
C VAL A 29 33.00 -10.39 -13.45
N LEU A 30 33.15 -11.13 -12.34
CA LEU A 30 32.03 -11.68 -11.59
C LEU A 30 31.20 -10.57 -10.90
N VAL A 31 31.86 -9.57 -10.30
CA VAL A 31 31.18 -8.42 -9.66
C VAL A 31 30.49 -7.52 -10.69
N VAL A 32 31.12 -7.27 -11.84
CA VAL A 32 30.50 -6.49 -12.92
C VAL A 32 29.39 -7.28 -13.64
N GLY A 33 29.56 -8.60 -13.81
CA GLY A 33 28.56 -9.47 -14.42
C GLY A 33 27.26 -9.62 -13.61
N LEU A 34 27.35 -9.61 -12.28
CA LEU A 34 26.17 -9.66 -11.40
C LEU A 34 25.46 -8.29 -11.25
N GLY A 35 26.11 -7.18 -11.61
CA GLY A 35 25.53 -5.83 -11.51
C GLY A 35 24.63 -5.43 -12.68
N VAL A 36 24.74 -6.08 -13.85
CA VAL A 36 24.03 -5.65 -15.08
C VAL A 36 22.71 -6.41 -15.30
N PHE A 37 22.36 -7.39 -14.45
CA PHE A 37 21.09 -8.13 -14.57
C PHE A 37 19.91 -7.51 -13.79
N THR A 38 20.14 -6.46 -12.99
CA THR A 38 19.11 -5.87 -12.10
C THR A 38 18.54 -4.57 -12.64
N GLY A 39 18.44 -4.43 -13.96
CA GLY A 39 18.09 -3.15 -14.56
C GLY A 39 17.34 -3.29 -15.86
N SER A 40 16.26 -4.08 -15.88
CA SER A 40 15.10 -3.93 -16.78
C SER A 40 14.26 -5.21 -16.77
N LYS A 41 13.36 -5.38 -15.78
CA LYS A 41 12.04 -6.04 -15.85
C LYS A 41 11.41 -6.07 -14.44
N ILE A 42 11.00 -4.90 -13.93
CA ILE A 42 9.99 -4.85 -12.86
C ILE A 42 8.76 -4.15 -13.44
N PRO A 43 7.87 -4.93 -14.06
CA PRO A 43 6.47 -4.64 -13.86
C PRO A 43 5.79 -5.91 -13.34
N LYS A 44 5.10 -5.74 -12.21
CA LYS A 44 4.01 -6.62 -11.69
C LYS A 44 4.30 -7.59 -10.53
N PHE A 45 5.48 -7.60 -9.89
CA PHE A 45 5.68 -8.41 -8.67
C PHE A 45 5.57 -7.65 -7.32
N PHE A 46 5.28 -6.35 -7.33
CA PHE A 46 4.81 -5.61 -6.15
C PHE A 46 3.31 -5.77 -5.87
N ASN A 47 2.65 -6.77 -6.49
CA ASN A 47 1.29 -7.19 -6.14
C ASN A 47 1.32 -8.46 -5.26
N LYS A 48 2.27 -8.56 -4.33
CA LYS A 48 2.14 -9.50 -3.22
C LYS A 48 1.43 -8.75 -2.10
N LYS A 49 0.20 -9.20 -1.83
CA LYS A 49 -0.58 -8.89 -0.63
C LYS A 49 0.33 -8.79 0.60
N GLU A 50 0.67 -7.56 1.00
CA GLU A 50 0.95 -7.23 2.37
C GLU A 50 -0.13 -6.26 2.81
N THR A 51 -0.94 -6.73 3.76
CA THR A 51 -1.84 -5.94 4.57
C THR A 51 -1.01 -4.94 5.36
N ILE A 52 -0.74 -3.78 4.77
CA ILE A 52 -0.40 -2.56 5.51
C ILE A 52 -1.45 -1.52 5.16
N GLU A 53 -2.45 -1.50 6.02
CA GLU A 53 -3.36 -0.40 6.23
C GLU A 53 -2.56 0.87 6.54
N THR A 54 -2.55 1.82 5.61
CA THR A 54 -2.30 3.24 5.88
C THR A 54 -3.12 4.03 4.88
N GLY A 55 -3.89 4.98 5.42
CA GLY A 55 -5.05 5.62 4.80
C GLY A 55 -4.90 5.97 3.32
N LYS A 56 -5.73 5.35 2.50
CA LYS A 56 -6.06 5.85 1.16
C LYS A 56 -7.04 7.01 1.33
N SER A 57 -6.51 8.20 1.58
CA SER A 57 -7.20 9.45 1.26
C SER A 57 -6.89 9.75 -0.21
N GLY A 58 -7.78 9.30 -1.09
CA GLY A 58 -7.65 9.45 -2.54
C GLY A 58 -8.89 8.87 -3.20
N LEU A 59 -9.54 9.68 -4.05
CA LEU A 59 -10.78 9.39 -4.78
C LEU A 59 -10.82 7.93 -5.25
N ILE A 60 -11.69 7.14 -4.64
CA ILE A 60 -11.81 5.71 -4.94
C ILE A 60 -12.73 5.62 -6.17
N PRO A 61 -12.27 5.07 -7.30
CA PRO A 61 -13.14 4.83 -8.45
C PRO A 61 -14.28 3.92 -8.00
N LYS A 62 -15.54 4.32 -8.30
CA LYS A 62 -16.74 3.56 -7.90
C LYS A 62 -16.69 2.09 -8.37
N ASP A 63 -15.98 1.81 -9.45
CA ASP A 63 -15.83 0.47 -10.03
C ASP A 63 -14.81 -0.45 -9.31
N GLU A 64 -14.02 0.07 -8.36
CA GLU A 64 -13.02 -0.71 -7.61
C GLU A 64 -13.41 -0.96 -6.14
N ILE A 65 -14.55 -0.43 -5.69
CA ILE A 65 -15.02 -0.63 -4.33
C ILE A 65 -15.55 -2.07 -4.21
N LYS A 66 -14.78 -2.90 -3.53
CA LYS A 66 -15.15 -4.29 -3.27
C LYS A 66 -16.16 -4.38 -2.12
N LYS A 67 -17.09 -5.32 -2.25
CA LYS A 67 -17.92 -5.78 -1.13
C LYS A 67 -17.03 -6.15 0.06
N ASP A 68 -17.46 -5.76 1.26
CA ASP A 68 -16.75 -5.92 2.53
C ASP A 68 -15.46 -5.09 2.69
N ALA A 69 -15.20 -4.13 1.79
CA ALA A 69 -14.11 -3.19 1.99
C ALA A 69 -14.40 -2.23 3.15
N GLU A 70 -13.41 -2.05 4.02
CA GLU A 70 -13.46 -1.14 5.17
C GLU A 70 -12.54 0.07 4.93
N PHE A 71 -13.05 1.25 5.24
CA PHE A 71 -12.37 2.53 5.06
C PHE A 71 -12.52 3.38 6.32
N GLY A 72 -11.48 4.14 6.67
CA GLY A 72 -11.50 5.06 7.82
C GLY A 72 -10.59 4.62 8.95
N VAL A 73 -10.96 4.99 10.18
CA VAL A 73 -10.18 4.70 11.38
C VAL A 73 -10.18 3.20 11.69
N LYS A 74 -9.01 2.66 12.08
CA LYS A 74 -8.84 1.23 12.40
C LYS A 74 -9.67 0.78 13.60
N ASP A 75 -9.66 1.60 14.65
CA ASP A 75 -10.40 1.38 15.89
C ASP A 75 -11.30 2.59 16.18
N PRO A 76 -12.61 2.50 15.88
CA PRO A 76 -13.56 3.59 16.12
C PRO A 76 -14.00 3.69 17.59
N GLY A 77 -13.54 2.83 18.50
CA GLY A 77 -13.91 2.88 19.92
C GLY A 77 -15.41 2.65 20.16
N GLN A 78 -16.00 3.45 21.07
CA GLN A 78 -17.46 3.45 21.35
C GLN A 78 -18.24 4.30 20.34
N ALA A 79 -18.06 4.01 19.05
CA ALA A 79 -18.83 4.67 18.00
C ALA A 79 -20.23 4.05 17.85
N ASP A 80 -21.21 4.89 17.54
CA ASP A 80 -22.53 4.48 17.12
C ASP A 80 -22.47 3.85 15.72
N THR A 81 -23.37 2.91 15.46
CA THR A 81 -23.41 2.21 14.17
C THR A 81 -24.75 2.33 13.49
N ALA A 82 -24.71 2.44 12.15
CA ALA A 82 -25.90 2.45 11.34
C ALA A 82 -25.66 1.80 9.97
N ILE A 83 -26.74 1.30 9.37
CA ILE A 83 -26.72 0.68 8.04
C ILE A 83 -27.77 1.36 7.17
N GLY A 84 -27.41 1.64 5.92
CA GLY A 84 -28.33 2.19 4.95
C GLY A 84 -27.65 2.55 3.63
N VAL A 85 -28.38 3.23 2.76
CA VAL A 85 -27.89 3.67 1.45
C VAL A 85 -27.44 5.12 1.53
N VAL A 86 -26.23 5.43 1.08
CA VAL A 86 -25.73 6.81 1.07
C VAL A 86 -26.37 7.59 -0.05
N GLU A 87 -26.93 8.75 0.27
CA GLU A 87 -27.38 9.73 -0.69
C GLU A 87 -26.74 11.09 -0.40
N LYS A 88 -26.46 11.84 -1.46
CA LYS A 88 -25.94 13.20 -1.34
C LYS A 88 -27.03 14.14 -0.85
N GLY A 89 -26.67 15.03 0.08
CA GLY A 89 -27.56 16.07 0.60
C GLY A 89 -27.69 16.05 2.12
N GLY A 90 -27.74 17.25 2.69
CA GLY A 90 -28.03 17.51 4.10
C GLY A 90 -29.47 17.97 4.32
N ILE A 91 -29.76 18.43 5.54
CA ILE A 91 -31.02 19.09 5.90
C ILE A 91 -30.73 20.46 6.51
N ASP A 92 -31.30 21.51 5.94
CA ASP A 92 -31.21 22.89 6.47
C ASP A 92 -29.77 23.36 6.82
N GLY A 93 -28.77 22.91 6.06
CA GLY A 93 -27.36 23.22 6.27
C GLY A 93 -26.62 22.27 7.23
N GLU A 94 -27.28 21.24 7.75
CA GLU A 94 -26.68 20.19 8.58
C GLU A 94 -26.41 18.91 7.77
N GLY A 95 -25.21 18.36 7.93
CA GLY A 95 -24.74 17.20 7.18
C GLY A 95 -24.44 17.51 5.72
N THR A 96 -23.56 16.72 5.11
CA THR A 96 -23.27 16.81 3.67
C THR A 96 -23.97 15.70 2.89
N HIS A 97 -24.21 14.58 3.56
CA HIS A 97 -24.85 13.39 3.02
C HIS A 97 -25.88 12.87 4.02
N LYS A 98 -26.74 11.97 3.55
CA LYS A 98 -27.72 11.28 4.38
C LYS A 98 -27.65 9.78 4.13
N LEU A 99 -27.89 9.00 5.17
CA LEU A 99 -28.04 7.56 5.13
C LEU A 99 -29.54 7.24 5.12
N LEU A 100 -30.02 6.70 4.01
CA LEU A 100 -31.40 6.25 3.85
C LEU A 100 -31.62 4.92 4.57
N ARG A 101 -32.64 4.90 5.43
CA ARG A 101 -33.06 3.71 6.19
C ARG A 101 -34.49 3.33 5.82
N GLU A 102 -34.84 2.06 6.01
CA GLU A 102 -36.16 1.51 5.66
C GLU A 102 -37.35 2.16 6.41
N GLY A 103 -37.07 3.00 7.42
CA GLY A 103 -38.08 3.74 8.18
C GLY A 103 -38.48 5.11 7.59
N GLY A 104 -38.01 5.45 6.39
CA GLY A 104 -38.36 6.69 5.69
C GLY A 104 -37.62 7.94 6.21
N PRO A 105 -38.04 9.14 5.78
CA PRO A 105 -37.27 10.38 5.98
C PRO A 105 -36.99 10.75 7.44
N SER A 106 -37.86 10.34 8.37
CA SER A 106 -37.70 10.60 9.81
C SER A 106 -36.62 9.73 10.46
N GLN A 107 -36.21 8.64 9.80
CA GLN A 107 -35.18 7.72 10.27
C GLN A 107 -33.85 7.92 9.52
N ASN A 108 -33.79 8.89 8.60
CA ASN A 108 -32.57 9.21 7.87
C ASN A 108 -31.54 9.81 8.82
N ILE A 109 -30.29 9.39 8.65
CA ILE A 109 -29.17 9.89 9.43
C ILE A 109 -28.41 10.87 8.55
N TYR A 110 -28.31 12.11 8.99
CA TYR A 110 -27.48 13.10 8.32
C TYR A 110 -26.05 12.92 8.79
N MET A 111 -25.12 12.94 7.85
CA MET A 111 -23.74 12.59 8.11
C MET A 111 -22.79 13.61 7.51
N THR A 112 -21.72 13.83 8.26
CA THR A 112 -20.50 14.51 7.81
C THR A 112 -19.33 13.54 7.98
N SER A 113 -18.24 13.76 7.27
CA SER A 113 -16.99 13.04 7.53
C SER A 113 -15.82 14.00 7.37
N SER A 114 -14.91 13.95 8.32
CA SER A 114 -13.66 14.72 8.29
C SER A 114 -12.50 13.93 7.64
N PHE A 115 -12.63 12.61 7.53
CA PHE A 115 -11.54 11.71 7.12
C PHE A 115 -11.76 11.01 5.78
N LEU A 116 -13.02 10.87 5.36
CA LEU A 116 -13.41 10.11 4.18
C LEU A 116 -14.24 10.99 3.25
N ASP A 117 -14.06 10.80 1.95
CA ASP A 117 -14.98 11.35 0.96
C ASP A 117 -16.22 10.47 0.86
N LEU A 118 -17.36 11.02 1.29
CA LEU A 118 -18.65 10.32 1.29
C LEU A 118 -19.25 10.21 -0.12
N ASP A 119 -18.86 11.09 -1.05
CA ASP A 119 -19.39 11.10 -2.43
C ASP A 119 -18.95 9.85 -3.21
N SER A 120 -17.77 9.32 -2.85
CA SER A 120 -17.25 8.05 -3.34
C SER A 120 -18.17 6.85 -3.02
N PHE A 121 -19.00 6.95 -1.98
CA PHE A 121 -19.92 5.89 -1.55
C PHE A 121 -21.40 6.19 -1.89
N ALA A 122 -21.68 7.30 -2.57
CA ALA A 122 -23.05 7.68 -2.92
C ALA A 122 -23.71 6.61 -3.82
N GLY A 123 -24.87 6.13 -3.38
CA GLY A 123 -25.65 5.06 -4.01
C GLY A 123 -25.34 3.65 -3.51
N MET A 124 -24.32 3.47 -2.65
CA MET A 124 -23.95 2.16 -2.08
C MET A 124 -24.65 1.92 -0.75
N LYS A 125 -24.87 0.65 -0.43
CA LYS A 125 -25.33 0.25 0.91
C LYS A 125 -24.11 0.03 1.79
N ILE A 126 -24.01 0.81 2.85
CA ILE A 126 -22.85 0.77 3.74
C ILE A 126 -23.28 0.64 5.20
N GLN A 127 -22.38 0.09 6.00
CA GLN A 127 -22.38 0.23 7.44
C GLN A 127 -21.41 1.35 7.82
N ILE A 128 -21.87 2.25 8.67
CA ILE A 128 -21.06 3.37 9.17
C ILE A 128 -20.86 3.24 10.68
N TRP A 129 -19.71 3.69 11.13
CA TRP A 129 -19.39 3.93 12.54
C TRP A 129 -19.08 5.41 12.69
N GLY A 130 -19.72 6.06 13.65
CA GLY A 130 -19.54 7.48 13.88
C GLY A 130 -19.94 7.91 15.27
N GLU A 131 -19.70 9.18 15.56
CA GLU A 131 -20.14 9.81 16.80
C GLU A 131 -21.42 10.61 16.55
N THR A 132 -22.49 10.29 17.28
CA THR A 132 -23.72 11.06 17.20
C THR A 132 -23.51 12.46 17.77
N MET A 133 -23.82 13.46 16.96
CA MET A 133 -23.72 14.86 17.33
C MET A 133 -25.10 15.45 17.63
N LYS A 134 -25.10 16.51 18.44
CA LYS A 134 -26.31 17.32 18.63
C LYS A 134 -26.64 18.04 17.33
N ALA A 135 -27.88 17.89 16.88
CA ALA A 135 -28.44 18.56 15.71
C ALA A 135 -29.46 19.61 16.13
N GLN A 136 -29.60 20.67 15.34
CA GLN A 136 -30.67 21.65 15.48
C GLN A 136 -31.87 21.31 14.60
N LYS A 137 -31.64 20.64 13.46
CA LYS A 137 -32.67 20.34 12.44
C LYS A 137 -32.75 18.86 12.10
N ALA A 138 -31.61 18.19 11.95
CA ALA A 138 -31.57 16.76 11.75
C ALA A 138 -32.11 16.00 12.97
N GLY A 139 -32.93 14.98 12.75
CA GLY A 139 -33.32 14.07 13.83
C GLY A 139 -32.14 13.25 14.36
N TRP A 140 -31.19 12.97 13.47
CA TRP A 140 -29.94 12.28 13.78
C TRP A 140 -28.83 12.85 12.91
N LEU A 141 -27.83 13.45 13.54
CA LEU A 141 -26.60 13.93 12.90
C LEU A 141 -25.42 13.15 13.44
N MET A 142 -24.50 12.74 12.57
CA MET A 142 -23.35 11.93 12.95
C MET A 142 -22.08 12.31 12.19
N ASP A 143 -20.93 12.30 12.85
CA ASP A 143 -19.62 12.37 12.18
C ASP A 143 -19.09 10.97 11.94
N VAL A 144 -18.82 10.63 10.68
CA VAL A 144 -18.45 9.29 10.24
C VAL A 144 -16.94 9.11 10.30
N LEU A 145 -16.52 8.14 11.12
CA LEU A 145 -15.13 7.77 11.36
C LEU A 145 -14.70 6.55 10.53
N LYS A 146 -15.62 5.61 10.30
CA LYS A 146 -15.37 4.37 9.57
C LYS A 146 -16.58 3.97 8.73
N ILE A 147 -16.31 3.37 7.58
CA ILE A 147 -17.29 2.87 6.62
C ILE A 147 -16.93 1.43 6.23
N LYS A 148 -17.94 0.58 6.09
CA LYS A 148 -17.82 -0.75 5.50
C LYS A 148 -18.86 -0.90 4.39
N VAL A 149 -18.42 -1.31 3.22
CA VAL A 149 -19.30 -1.45 2.06
C VAL A 149 -19.98 -2.81 2.12
N LEU A 150 -21.32 -2.80 2.12
CA LEU A 150 -22.13 -4.01 2.14
C LEU A 150 -22.60 -4.39 0.74
N GLU A 151 -23.02 -3.42 -0.07
CA GLU A 151 -23.50 -3.63 -1.45
C GLU A 151 -23.16 -2.44 -2.36
#